data_AF-A0A950KLC3-F1
#
_entry.id   AF-A0A950KLC3-F1
#
_cell.length_a   1.000
_cell.length_b   1.000
_cell.length_c   1.000
_cell.angle_alpha   90.00
_cell.angle_beta   90.00
_cell.angle_gamma   90.00
#
_symmetry.space_group_name_H-M   'P 1'
#
loop_
_entity.id
_entity.type
_entity.pdbx_description
1 polymer ?
#
loop_
_entity_poly.entity_id
_entity_poly.type
_entity_poly.pdbx_seq_one_letter_code
_entity_poly.pdbx_strand_id
1 'polypeptide(L)'
;MPNPGQPTISVGATGAVVRRLQRALRRTPNLGISVDGVFNAQLEAAVKEFQTGAGLVADGVVGPLTWNALPDGGPMPLLSEGASGEVVRSLQTVLTNGAPGQWGTTPQGIDGNFGPHTRAAVDAFQTWGGVTADGVVGDQTWAVSLHAASATLETAVGLNFVVD
;
A
#
# COMPACT_ATOMS: atom_id res chain seq x y z
N MET A 1 -9.02 8.73 4.57
CA MET A 1 -9.43 10.14 4.39
C MET A 1 -9.35 10.50 2.90
N PRO A 2 -10.25 11.34 2.35
CA PRO A 2 -10.14 11.84 0.97
C PRO A 2 -8.89 12.72 0.80
N ASN A 3 -8.50 13.03 -0.44
CA ASN A 3 -7.33 13.89 -0.75
C ASN A 3 -7.74 15.32 -1.18
N PRO A 4 -8.41 16.14 -0.34
CA PRO A 4 -8.85 17.47 -0.73
C PRO A 4 -7.66 18.41 -0.97
N GLY A 5 -7.81 19.36 -1.90
CA GLY A 5 -6.82 20.41 -2.16
C GLY A 5 -5.58 19.98 -2.95
N GLN A 6 -5.55 18.77 -3.50
CA GLN A 6 -4.48 18.35 -4.42
C GLN A 6 -4.64 19.04 -5.79
N PRO A 7 -3.54 19.35 -6.49
CA PRO A 7 -3.61 19.94 -7.82
C PRO A 7 -4.19 18.96 -8.84
N THR A 8 -4.80 19.50 -9.89
CA THR A 8 -5.21 18.70 -11.04
C THR A 8 -3.97 18.20 -11.77
N ILE A 9 -3.87 16.88 -11.96
CA ILE A 9 -2.73 16.24 -12.64
C ILE A 9 -3.18 15.31 -13.75
N SER A 10 -2.35 15.20 -14.80
CA SER A 10 -2.57 14.40 -15.99
C SER A 10 -1.24 13.83 -16.50
N VAL A 11 -1.27 13.08 -17.60
CA VAL A 11 -0.06 12.55 -18.26
C VAL A 11 1.01 13.63 -18.42
N GLY A 12 2.25 13.25 -18.10
CA GLY A 12 3.41 14.14 -18.10
C GLY A 12 3.69 14.81 -16.75
N ALA A 13 2.75 14.79 -15.80
CA ALA A 13 3.00 15.23 -14.43
C ALA A 13 4.03 14.32 -13.73
N THR A 14 4.82 14.91 -12.83
CA THR A 14 5.78 14.15 -12.02
C THR A 14 5.82 14.64 -10.56
N GLY A 15 6.46 13.86 -9.69
CA GLY A 15 6.81 14.26 -8.33
C GLY A 15 5.90 13.68 -7.24
N ALA A 16 5.92 14.33 -6.07
CA ALA A 16 5.30 13.80 -4.85
C ALA A 16 3.77 13.61 -4.97
N VAL A 17 3.10 14.49 -5.71
CA VAL A 17 1.65 14.38 -5.95
C VAL A 17 1.30 13.14 -6.79
N VAL A 18 2.14 12.82 -7.79
CA VAL A 18 1.96 11.62 -8.61
C VAL A 18 2.23 10.37 -7.77
N ARG A 19 3.26 10.38 -6.90
CA ARG A 19 3.46 9.27 -5.95
C ARG A 19 2.28 9.10 -5.01
N ARG A 20 1.61 10.18 -4.59
CA ARG A 20 0.38 10.11 -3.78
C ARG A 20 -0.76 9.48 -4.56
N LEU A 21 -0.98 9.87 -5.81
CA LEU A 21 -1.95 9.23 -6.70
C LEU A 21 -1.65 7.73 -6.86
N GLN A 22 -0.40 7.37 -7.19
CA GLN A 22 0.00 5.99 -7.40
C GLN A 22 -0.21 5.12 -6.15
N ARG A 23 0.09 5.65 -4.96
CA ARG A 23 -0.19 4.98 -3.68
C ARG A 23 -1.69 4.82 -3.43
N ALA A 24 -2.48 5.88 -3.67
CA ALA A 24 -3.93 5.81 -3.54
C ALA A 24 -4.54 4.75 -4.46
N LEU A 25 -4.09 4.69 -5.72
CA LEU A 25 -4.56 3.69 -6.70
C LEU A 25 -4.07 2.27 -6.38
N ARG A 26 -2.89 2.09 -5.77
CA ARG A 26 -2.43 0.76 -5.32
C ARG A 26 -3.29 0.12 -4.25
N ARG A 27 -4.02 0.93 -3.49
CA ARG A 27 -5.02 0.46 -2.51
C ARG A 27 -6.27 -0.09 -3.20
N THR A 28 -6.42 0.14 -4.51
CA THR A 28 -7.42 -0.50 -5.36
C THR A 28 -6.82 -1.80 -5.96
N PRO A 29 -7.54 -2.93 -5.93
CA PRO A 29 -7.01 -4.21 -6.43
C PRO A 29 -6.58 -4.15 -7.90
N ASN A 30 -5.51 -4.87 -8.24
CA ASN A 30 -5.15 -5.31 -9.61
C ASN A 30 -4.61 -4.29 -10.64
N LEU A 31 -4.12 -3.11 -10.25
CA LEU A 31 -3.67 -2.11 -11.25
C LEU A 31 -2.21 -2.24 -11.71
N GLY A 32 -1.37 -3.04 -11.04
CA GLY A 32 0.01 -3.32 -11.50
C GLY A 32 0.91 -2.07 -11.71
N ILE A 33 0.56 -0.94 -11.09
CA ILE A 33 1.23 0.34 -11.28
C ILE A 33 2.48 0.49 -10.39
N SER A 34 3.55 1.07 -10.92
CA SER A 34 4.75 1.45 -10.15
C SER A 34 4.58 2.80 -9.45
N VAL A 35 5.19 2.97 -8.27
CA VAL A 35 5.24 4.26 -7.55
C VAL A 35 6.56 4.96 -7.87
N ASP A 36 6.73 5.40 -9.11
CA ASP A 36 7.93 6.10 -9.60
C ASP A 36 7.78 7.63 -9.55
N GLY A 37 6.56 8.12 -9.30
CA GLY A 37 6.24 9.54 -9.37
C GLY A 37 6.16 10.09 -10.78
N VAL A 38 5.89 9.27 -11.79
CA VAL A 38 5.70 9.66 -13.19
C VAL A 38 4.29 9.31 -13.65
N PHE A 39 3.56 10.30 -14.15
CA PHE A 39 2.23 10.09 -14.71
C PHE A 39 2.37 9.69 -16.17
N ASN A 40 2.54 8.39 -16.40
CA ASN A 40 2.66 7.77 -17.73
C ASN A 40 1.29 7.27 -18.25
N ALA A 41 1.28 6.72 -19.47
CA ALA A 41 0.07 6.19 -20.11
C ALA A 41 -0.54 4.99 -19.35
N GLN A 42 0.28 4.19 -18.66
CA GLN A 42 -0.22 3.10 -17.82
C GLN A 42 -0.98 3.64 -16.59
N LEU A 43 -0.45 4.69 -15.96
CA LEU A 43 -1.13 5.36 -14.85
C LEU A 43 -2.43 6.04 -15.31
N GLU A 44 -2.45 6.61 -16.52
CA GLU A 44 -3.67 7.17 -17.11
C GLU A 44 -4.75 6.11 -17.33
N ALA A 45 -4.39 4.95 -17.85
CA ALA A 45 -5.31 3.82 -17.99
C ALA A 45 -5.88 3.40 -16.63
N ALA A 46 -5.03 3.27 -15.61
CA ALA A 46 -5.44 2.95 -14.24
C ALA A 46 -6.38 4.03 -13.65
N VAL A 47 -6.13 5.32 -13.92
CA VAL A 47 -7.02 6.41 -13.51
C VAL A 47 -8.38 6.30 -14.19
N LYS A 48 -8.42 5.99 -15.50
CA LYS A 48 -9.67 5.82 -16.25
C LYS A 48 -10.50 4.63 -15.76
N GLU A 49 -9.83 3.52 -15.46
CA GLU A 49 -10.47 2.34 -14.86
C GLU A 49 -11.06 2.68 -13.49
N PHE A 50 -10.29 3.36 -12.64
CA PHE A 50 -10.77 3.82 -11.35
C PHE A 50 -11.97 4.78 -11.48
N GLN A 51 -11.87 5.79 -12.34
CA GLN A 51 -12.94 6.76 -12.59
C GLN A 51 -14.22 6.04 -13.04
N THR A 52 -14.11 5.06 -13.94
CA THR A 52 -15.24 4.25 -14.41
C THR A 52 -15.88 3.48 -13.26
N GLY A 53 -15.08 2.79 -12.44
CA GLY A 53 -15.58 2.06 -11.26
C GLY A 53 -16.21 2.96 -10.20
N ALA A 54 -15.76 4.21 -10.10
CA ALA A 54 -16.29 5.22 -9.18
C ALA A 54 -17.47 6.01 -9.74
N GLY A 55 -17.95 5.72 -10.97
CA GLY A 55 -19.06 6.45 -11.60
C GLY A 55 -18.72 7.89 -12.01
N LEU A 56 -17.43 8.18 -12.22
CA LEU A 56 -16.92 9.47 -12.69
C LEU A 56 -16.73 9.46 -14.21
N VAL A 57 -16.54 10.66 -14.79
CA VAL A 57 -16.09 10.77 -16.19
C VAL A 57 -14.68 10.19 -16.30
N ALA A 58 -14.51 9.16 -17.14
CA ALA A 58 -13.23 8.49 -17.38
C ALA A 58 -12.32 9.28 -18.34
N ASP A 59 -11.98 10.51 -17.97
CA ASP A 59 -11.16 11.43 -18.78
C ASP A 59 -9.64 11.22 -18.59
N GLY A 60 -9.22 10.43 -17.59
CA GLY A 60 -7.81 10.21 -17.26
C GLY A 60 -7.15 11.39 -16.55
N VAL A 61 -7.92 12.42 -16.18
CA VAL A 61 -7.45 13.61 -15.47
C VAL A 61 -7.83 13.50 -14.00
N VAL A 62 -6.84 13.60 -13.11
CA VAL A 62 -7.08 13.53 -11.67
C VAL A 62 -7.39 14.93 -11.15
N GLY A 63 -8.66 15.30 -11.24
CA GLY A 63 -9.21 16.54 -10.67
C GLY A 63 -9.81 16.35 -9.27
N PRO A 64 -10.45 17.40 -8.70
CA PRO A 64 -11.00 17.37 -7.34
C PRO A 64 -11.99 16.22 -7.08
N LEU A 65 -12.81 15.87 -8.07
CA LEU A 65 -13.77 14.76 -7.96
C LEU A 65 -13.05 13.41 -7.84
N THR A 66 -12.02 13.17 -8.67
CA THR A 66 -11.21 11.96 -8.61
C THR A 66 -10.43 11.89 -7.30
N TRP A 67 -9.85 13.00 -6.84
CA TRP A 67 -9.14 13.06 -5.57
C TRP A 67 -10.01 12.77 -4.34
N ASN A 68 -11.27 13.18 -4.38
CA ASN A 68 -12.24 12.90 -3.32
C ASN A 68 -12.71 11.44 -3.33
N ALA A 69 -12.78 10.82 -4.50
CA ALA A 69 -13.16 9.41 -4.63
C ALA A 69 -12.02 8.46 -4.23
N LEU A 70 -10.76 8.88 -4.38
CA LEU A 70 -9.60 8.07 -4.02
C LEU A 70 -9.47 7.90 -2.50
N PRO A 71 -9.03 6.72 -2.03
CA PRO A 71 -8.57 6.58 -0.65
C PRO A 71 -7.36 7.49 -0.41
N ASP A 72 -7.01 7.72 0.85
CA ASP A 72 -5.84 8.55 1.17
C ASP A 72 -4.61 7.96 0.45
N GLY A 73 -3.84 8.80 -0.21
CA GLY A 73 -2.56 8.42 -0.79
C GLY A 73 -1.40 8.92 0.07
N GLY A 74 -1.60 9.13 1.38
CA GLY A 74 -0.57 9.43 2.37
C GLY A 74 0.47 8.31 2.45
N PRO A 75 1.73 8.61 2.83
CA PRO A 75 2.74 7.56 2.95
C PRO A 75 2.27 6.57 4.01
N MET A 76 2.38 5.27 3.72
CA MET A 76 2.14 4.29 4.76
C MET A 76 3.15 4.54 5.88
N PRO A 77 2.75 4.36 7.15
CA PRO A 77 3.63 4.64 8.26
C PRO A 77 4.90 3.79 8.14
N LEU A 78 6.04 4.41 8.41
CA LEU A 78 7.28 3.68 8.60
C LEU A 78 7.17 2.92 9.93
N LEU A 79 7.14 1.60 9.88
CA LEU A 79 7.11 0.77 11.10
C LEU A 79 8.48 0.15 11.33
N SER A 80 8.97 0.26 12.54
CA SER A 80 10.25 -0.31 12.99
C SER A 80 10.14 -0.70 14.46
N GLU A 81 11.18 -1.31 15.02
CA GLU A 81 11.20 -1.67 16.43
C GLU A 81 10.85 -0.48 17.34
N GLY A 82 9.95 -0.71 18.28
CA GLY A 82 9.39 0.31 19.18
C GLY A 82 8.12 1.00 18.67
N ALA A 83 7.74 0.79 17.40
CA ALA A 83 6.41 1.19 16.93
C ALA A 83 5.31 0.36 17.61
N SER A 84 4.14 0.94 17.81
CA SER A 84 2.99 0.24 18.39
C SER A 84 1.66 0.77 17.85
N GLY A 85 0.60 0.02 18.11
CA GLY A 85 -0.77 0.39 17.76
C GLY A 85 -1.43 -0.61 16.81
N GLU A 86 -2.60 -0.21 16.31
CA GLU A 86 -3.43 -1.07 15.49
C GLU A 86 -2.76 -1.47 14.17
N VAL A 87 -1.94 -0.58 13.59
CA VAL A 87 -1.26 -0.87 12.31
C VAL A 87 -0.25 -1.98 12.49
N VAL A 88 0.46 -1.99 13.62
CA VAL A 88 1.37 -3.06 14.00
C VAL A 88 0.62 -4.36 14.25
N ARG A 89 -0.55 -4.30 14.90
CA ARG A 89 -1.40 -5.48 15.12
C ARG A 89 -1.84 -6.10 13.79
N SER A 90 -2.33 -5.28 12.87
CA SER A 90 -2.75 -5.73 11.54
C SER A 90 -1.59 -6.29 10.72
N LEU A 91 -0.40 -5.66 10.78
CA LEU A 91 0.82 -6.20 10.20
C LEU A 91 1.15 -7.58 10.79
N GLN A 92 1.12 -7.73 12.12
CA GLN A 92 1.39 -9.00 12.79
C GLN A 92 0.39 -10.08 12.39
N THR A 93 -0.90 -9.74 12.23
CA THR A 93 -1.92 -10.65 11.71
C THR A 93 -1.58 -11.15 10.31
N VAL A 94 -1.25 -10.24 9.39
CA VAL A 94 -0.89 -10.61 8.01
C VAL A 94 0.37 -11.48 7.97
N LEU A 95 1.41 -11.08 8.72
CA LEU A 95 2.66 -11.84 8.81
C LEU A 95 2.46 -13.22 9.46
N THR A 96 1.57 -13.33 10.45
CA THR A 96 1.24 -14.61 11.09
C THR A 96 0.48 -15.53 10.13
N ASN A 97 -0.49 -14.99 9.38
CA ASN A 97 -1.31 -15.77 8.47
C ASN A 97 -0.55 -16.27 7.23
N GLY A 98 0.43 -15.52 6.74
CA GLY A 98 1.26 -15.96 5.60
C GLY A 98 2.48 -16.82 5.97
N ALA A 99 2.88 -16.83 7.25
CA ALA A 99 4.13 -17.45 7.68
C ALA A 99 4.26 -18.97 7.46
N PRO A 100 3.35 -19.86 7.94
CA PRO A 100 3.60 -21.31 7.90
C PRO A 100 3.74 -21.91 6.49
N GLY A 101 3.49 -21.14 5.42
CA GLY A 101 3.61 -21.59 4.04
C GLY A 101 4.61 -20.84 3.14
N GLN A 102 5.16 -19.67 3.53
CA GLN A 102 5.91 -18.81 2.56
C GLN A 102 7.27 -18.27 3.03
N TRP A 103 7.42 -17.76 4.26
CA TRP A 103 8.68 -17.14 4.74
C TRP A 103 9.20 -17.69 6.09
N GLY A 104 8.51 -18.65 6.70
CA GLY A 104 9.10 -19.54 7.71
C GLY A 104 9.24 -19.00 9.14
N THR A 105 8.87 -17.75 9.43
CA THR A 105 8.86 -17.21 10.81
C THR A 105 7.68 -16.27 11.05
N THR A 106 7.21 -16.19 12.30
CA THR A 106 6.07 -15.37 12.74
C THR A 106 6.50 -14.31 13.75
N PRO A 107 5.69 -13.24 13.93
CA PRO A 107 5.87 -12.26 15.01
C PRO A 107 5.75 -12.80 16.44
N GLN A 108 5.42 -14.10 16.63
CA GLN A 108 5.22 -14.77 17.92
C GLN A 108 4.13 -14.14 18.82
N GLY A 109 3.16 -13.46 18.22
CA GLY A 109 2.05 -12.82 18.91
C GLY A 109 1.44 -11.70 18.08
N ILE A 110 0.19 -11.33 18.41
CA ILE A 110 -0.53 -10.21 17.81
C ILE A 110 -0.86 -9.22 18.93
N ASP A 111 0.18 -8.59 19.47
CA ASP A 111 0.10 -7.72 20.64
C ASP A 111 0.04 -6.22 20.27
N GLY A 112 0.28 -5.89 19.00
CA GLY A 112 0.33 -4.53 18.51
C GLY A 112 1.63 -3.79 18.88
N ASN A 113 2.68 -4.50 19.31
CA ASN A 113 4.00 -3.93 19.58
C ASN A 113 5.04 -4.48 18.62
N PHE A 114 5.78 -3.59 17.97
CA PHE A 114 6.80 -3.98 17.02
C PHE A 114 8.07 -4.32 17.80
N GLY A 115 8.17 -5.57 18.25
CA GLY A 115 9.34 -6.12 18.94
C GLY A 115 10.28 -6.92 18.03
N PRO A 116 11.37 -7.50 18.59
CA PRO A 116 12.37 -8.25 17.82
C PRO A 116 11.80 -9.41 17.00
N HIS A 117 10.76 -10.09 17.51
CA HIS A 117 10.09 -11.16 16.76
C HIS A 117 9.29 -10.63 15.56
N THR A 118 8.66 -9.45 15.70
CA THR A 118 7.98 -8.78 14.58
C THR A 118 9.00 -8.33 13.53
N ARG A 119 10.14 -7.78 13.97
CA ARG A 119 11.24 -7.43 13.07
C ARG A 119 11.75 -8.64 12.28
N ALA A 120 12.02 -9.76 12.95
CA ALA A 120 12.49 -10.97 12.28
C ALA A 120 11.48 -11.49 11.25
N ALA A 121 10.18 -11.38 11.53
CA ALA A 121 9.14 -11.71 10.56
C ALA A 121 9.09 -10.75 9.37
N VAL A 122 9.33 -9.45 9.60
CA VAL A 122 9.46 -8.45 8.53
C VAL A 122 10.70 -8.72 7.67
N ASP A 123 11.85 -9.01 8.27
CA ASP A 123 13.08 -9.36 7.56
C ASP A 123 12.87 -10.57 6.63
N ALA A 124 12.22 -11.61 7.14
CA ALA A 124 11.91 -12.81 6.37
C ALA A 124 10.92 -12.51 5.22
N PHE A 125 9.89 -11.71 5.50
CA PHE A 125 8.93 -11.28 4.49
C PHE A 125 9.57 -10.44 3.38
N GLN A 126 10.44 -9.49 3.75
CA GLN A 126 11.20 -8.65 2.82
C GLN A 126 12.12 -9.50 1.93
N THR A 127 12.82 -10.47 2.54
CA THR A 127 13.68 -11.43 1.82
C THR A 127 12.87 -12.24 0.81
N TRP A 128 11.71 -12.78 1.24
CA TRP A 128 10.81 -13.52 0.37
C TRP A 128 10.26 -12.64 -0.78
N GLY A 129 9.93 -11.38 -0.48
CA GLY A 129 9.43 -10.41 -1.44
C GLY A 129 10.49 -9.82 -2.38
N GLY A 130 11.77 -10.17 -2.20
CA GLY A 130 12.86 -9.67 -3.03
C GLY A 130 13.17 -8.19 -2.85
N VAL A 131 12.82 -7.60 -1.69
CA VAL A 131 13.16 -6.23 -1.32
C VAL A 131 14.28 -6.22 -0.27
N THR A 132 14.85 -5.04 0.01
CA THR A 132 15.86 -4.89 1.07
C THR A 132 15.31 -5.41 2.41
N ALA A 133 15.99 -6.39 2.99
CA ALA A 133 15.69 -6.95 4.31
C ALA A 133 16.40 -6.13 5.39
N ASP A 134 15.75 -5.06 5.85
CA ASP A 134 16.25 -4.13 6.86
C ASP A 134 15.43 -4.15 8.16
N GLY A 135 14.34 -4.91 8.19
CA GLY A 135 13.45 -5.06 9.33
C GLY A 135 12.54 -3.86 9.54
N VAL A 136 12.48 -2.94 8.57
CA VAL A 136 11.70 -1.70 8.60
C VAL A 136 10.63 -1.75 7.52
N VAL A 137 9.37 -1.61 7.91
CA VAL A 137 8.25 -1.59 6.96
C VAL A 137 8.10 -0.20 6.40
N GLY A 138 8.75 0.03 5.26
CA GLY A 138 8.61 1.23 4.42
C GLY A 138 7.89 0.95 3.10
N ASP A 139 7.85 1.93 2.20
CA ASP A 139 7.12 1.86 0.92
C ASP A 139 7.46 0.59 0.10
N GLN A 140 8.73 0.16 0.10
CA GLN A 140 9.17 -1.05 -0.59
C GLN A 140 8.54 -2.32 0.01
N THR A 141 8.43 -2.38 1.34
CA THR A 141 7.83 -3.51 2.06
C THR A 141 6.31 -3.51 1.94
N TRP A 142 5.68 -2.34 2.04
CA TRP A 142 4.24 -2.17 1.83
C TRP A 142 3.81 -2.58 0.41
N ALA A 143 4.69 -2.38 -0.57
CA ALA A 143 4.50 -2.74 -1.97
C ALA A 143 4.64 -4.24 -2.28
N VAL A 144 5.18 -5.06 -1.37
CA VAL A 144 5.40 -6.49 -1.64
C VAL A 144 4.04 -7.19 -1.86
N SER A 145 3.93 -7.88 -2.98
CA SER A 145 2.74 -8.64 -3.38
C SER A 145 2.66 -9.98 -2.66
N LEU A 146 1.51 -10.24 -2.03
CA LEU A 146 1.15 -11.53 -1.48
C LEU A 146 0.60 -12.40 -2.62
N HIS A 147 1.40 -13.37 -3.07
CA HIS A 147 1.06 -14.28 -4.18
C HIS A 147 -0.29 -15.02 -4.01
N ALA A 148 -0.80 -15.12 -2.77
CA ALA A 148 -2.05 -15.83 -2.47
C ALA A 148 -3.33 -15.00 -2.72
N ALA A 149 -3.25 -13.69 -3.01
CA ALA A 149 -4.44 -12.83 -3.10
C ALA A 149 -4.39 -11.73 -4.18
N SER A 150 -3.33 -11.64 -4.99
CA SER A 150 -3.06 -10.46 -5.86
C SER A 150 -3.14 -9.13 -5.10
N ALA A 151 -2.87 -9.17 -3.79
CA ALA A 151 -2.94 -8.03 -2.88
C ALA A 151 -1.54 -7.72 -2.36
N THR A 152 -1.23 -6.44 -2.16
CA THR A 152 0.00 -6.01 -1.50
C THR A 152 -0.15 -6.07 0.02
N LEU A 153 0.98 -6.02 0.76
CA LEU A 153 0.95 -5.87 2.22
C LEU A 153 0.13 -4.65 2.66
N GLU A 154 0.26 -3.54 1.92
CA GLU A 154 -0.55 -2.32 2.11
C GLU A 154 -2.05 -2.61 2.04
N THR A 155 -2.50 -3.29 0.99
CA THR A 155 -3.92 -3.62 0.80
C THR A 155 -4.42 -4.61 1.85
N ALA A 156 -3.62 -5.62 2.22
CA ALA A 156 -3.99 -6.60 3.23
C ALA A 156 -4.12 -5.98 4.63
N VAL A 157 -3.19 -5.10 5.00
CA VAL A 157 -3.28 -4.36 6.26
C VAL A 157 -4.45 -3.37 6.22
N GLY A 158 -4.62 -2.63 5.12
CA GLY A 158 -5.71 -1.66 4.96
C GLY A 158 -7.11 -2.28 4.97
N LEU A 159 -7.30 -3.47 4.37
CA LEU A 159 -8.59 -4.19 4.42
C LEU A 159 -9.01 -4.54 5.84
N ASN A 160 -8.07 -4.90 6.73
CA ASN A 160 -8.38 -5.20 8.13
C ASN A 160 -8.79 -3.97 8.95
N PHE A 161 -8.56 -2.75 8.45
CA PHE A 161 -8.98 -1.49 9.07
C PHE A 161 -10.32 -0.96 8.58
N VAL A 162 -10.88 -1.53 7.50
CA VAL A 162 -12.12 -1.07 6.87
C VAL A 162 -13.31 -1.99 7.19
N VAL A 163 -13.11 -3.03 8.00
CA VAL A 163 -14.19 -3.92 8.45
C VAL A 163 -14.79 -3.40 9.76
N ASP A 164 -15.66 -2.40 9.65
CA ASP A 164 -16.78 -2.16 10.56
C ASP A 164 -17.94 -1.51 9.78
#